data_AF-A0A1V5S9F6-F1
#
_entry.id   AF-A0A1V5S9F6-F1
#
_cell.length_a   1.000
_cell.length_b   1.000
_cell.length_c   1.000
_cell.angle_alpha   90.00
_cell.angle_beta   90.00
_cell.angle_gamma   90.00
#
_symmetry.space_group_name_H-M   'P 1'
#
loop_
_entity.id
_entity.type
_entity.pdbx_description
1 polymer ?
#
loop_
_entity_poly.entity_id
_entity_poly.type
_entity_poly.pdbx_seq_one_letter_code
_entity_poly.pdbx_strand_id
1 'polypeptide(L)'
;MVRREPSGIKRYLHLGTGNYNEKTARIYSDLNLFTSRDDLAADVSSYFNLMTGFSSPGHFAKLDVAPYGLRRKLLRLILRESAQTTPERPGLIIAKMNSLVDKEIIEALYRASQKGVRVKLNVRGICCLRPGVRGLSDNIEVVSIVDMFLEHSRIFYFSNAGEEEVYVSSADWMPRNFDRRLELMFPIEDGKIKKELTRLLGLYFKDNVKAWTLLPEGEYRKKERGDEKKFRVQEFLCQKAIENAALQNKQLSLELKPQKPKRPVSKTMPS
;
A
#
# COMPACT_ATOMS: atom_id res chain seq x y z
N MET A 1 9.38 10.02 15.70
CA MET A 1 9.52 11.12 16.67
C MET A 1 9.08 10.64 18.05
N VAL A 2 9.88 10.87 19.09
CA VAL A 2 9.51 10.59 20.48
C VAL A 2 9.21 11.92 21.16
N ARG A 3 8.06 12.04 21.81
CA ARG A 3 7.62 13.27 22.47
C ARG A 3 7.21 12.98 23.91
N ARG A 4 7.58 13.87 24.83
CA ARG A 4 7.04 13.86 26.19
C ARG A 4 5.73 14.65 26.20
N GLU A 5 4.65 13.97 26.56
CA GLU A 5 3.30 14.52 26.74
C GLU A 5 2.91 14.47 28.22
N PRO A 6 1.85 15.19 28.65
CA PRO A 6 1.41 15.16 30.05
C PRO A 6 1.09 13.75 30.57
N SER A 7 0.62 12.86 29.69
CA SER A 7 0.28 11.46 29.99
C SER A 7 1.47 10.49 29.91
N GLY A 8 2.66 10.94 29.50
CA GLY A 8 3.86 10.11 29.40
C GLY A 8 4.61 10.29 28.08
N ILE A 9 5.42 9.30 27.72
CA ILE A 9 6.19 9.30 26.47
C ILE A 9 5.31 8.75 25.35
N LYS A 10 5.10 9.54 24.29
CA LYS A 10 4.39 9.12 23.07
C LYS A 10 5.36 9.02 21.90
N ARG A 11 5.18 8.00 21.07
CA ARG A 11 5.98 7.76 19.87
C ARG A 11 5.09 7.95 18.65
N TYR A 12 5.52 8.83 17.76
CA TYR A 12 4.89 9.10 16.47
C TYR A 12 5.75 8.50 15.37
N LEU A 13 5.12 7.73 14.51
CA LEU A 13 5.73 6.97 13.43
C LEU A 13 5.29 7.52 12.10
N HIS A 14 6.20 7.52 11.15
CA HIS A 14 5.93 7.74 9.75
C HIS A 14 6.47 6.54 8.98
N LEU A 15 5.57 5.76 8.38
CA LEU A 15 5.88 4.57 7.60
C LEU A 15 5.48 4.83 6.15
N GLY A 16 6.41 4.68 5.22
CA GLY A 16 6.18 5.01 3.81
C GLY A 16 6.61 3.90 2.85
N THR A 17 6.04 3.91 1.64
CA THR A 17 6.46 3.05 0.52
C THR A 17 7.69 3.60 -0.22
N GLY A 18 7.95 4.90 -0.05
CA GLY A 18 8.98 5.67 -0.73
C GLY A 18 10.08 6.17 0.19
N ASN A 19 11.10 6.78 -0.40
CA ASN A 19 12.16 7.45 0.34
C ASN A 19 11.80 8.93 0.63
N TYR A 20 12.48 9.53 1.60
CA TYR A 20 12.29 10.94 1.98
C TYR A 20 13.01 11.93 1.04
N ASN A 21 13.03 11.67 -0.27
CA ASN A 21 13.70 12.54 -1.22
C ASN A 21 12.69 13.48 -1.89
N GLU A 22 12.82 14.79 -1.63
CA GLU A 22 11.91 15.81 -2.14
C GLU A 22 11.85 15.87 -3.66
N LYS A 23 12.93 15.52 -4.37
CA LYS A 23 12.96 15.50 -5.84
C LYS A 23 12.11 14.37 -6.38
N THR A 24 12.19 13.18 -5.78
CA THR A 24 11.40 12.01 -6.20
C THR A 24 9.94 12.11 -5.73
N ALA A 25 9.68 12.75 -4.59
CA ALA A 25 8.32 12.95 -4.08
C ALA A 25 7.39 13.71 -5.05
N ARG A 26 7.94 14.53 -5.96
CA ARG A 26 7.15 15.25 -6.98
C ARG A 26 6.70 14.37 -8.15
N ILE A 27 7.38 13.25 -8.36
CA ILE A 27 7.19 12.39 -9.53
C ILE A 27 6.74 10.98 -9.15
N TYR A 28 6.91 10.55 -7.91
CA TYR A 28 6.55 9.20 -7.45
C TYR A 28 5.22 9.24 -6.71
N SER A 29 4.35 8.26 -6.98
CA SER A 29 3.16 8.04 -6.17
C SER A 29 3.49 7.08 -5.02
N ASP A 30 3.54 7.63 -3.82
CA ASP A 30 3.86 6.91 -2.58
C ASP A 30 2.73 7.01 -1.55
N LEU A 31 2.66 6.03 -0.67
CA LEU A 31 1.78 6.02 0.50
C LEU A 31 2.58 6.27 1.75
N ASN A 32 1.98 7.03 2.67
CA ASN A 32 2.57 7.39 3.95
C ASN A 32 1.53 7.21 5.06
N LEU A 33 1.86 6.42 6.08
CA LEU A 33 1.08 6.23 7.29
C LEU A 33 1.73 7.03 8.42
N PHE A 34 0.98 7.99 8.97
CA PHE A 34 1.35 8.68 10.20
C PHE A 34 0.52 8.12 11.36
N THR A 35 1.17 7.58 12.40
CA THR A 35 0.46 6.89 13.49
C THR A 35 1.20 7.03 14.82
N SER A 36 0.48 6.83 15.92
CA SER A 36 1.02 6.79 17.28
C SER A 36 0.63 5.50 18.02
N ARG A 37 0.33 4.45 17.26
CA ARG A 37 0.01 3.12 17.78
C ARG A 37 1.21 2.50 18.48
N ASP A 38 1.00 2.05 19.71
CA ASP A 38 2.09 1.62 20.59
C ASP A 38 2.69 0.27 20.14
N ASP A 39 1.89 -0.62 19.55
CA ASP A 39 2.35 -1.91 19.01
C ASP A 39 3.29 -1.74 17.80
N LEU A 40 2.89 -0.93 16.82
CA LEU A 40 3.77 -0.55 15.71
C LEU A 40 4.99 0.23 16.20
N ALA A 41 4.85 1.07 17.23
CA ALA A 41 5.96 1.87 17.73
C ALA A 41 7.01 1.01 18.43
N ALA A 42 6.60 -0.04 19.14
CA ALA A 42 7.50 -1.01 19.71
C ALA A 42 8.29 -1.76 18.62
N ASP A 43 7.61 -2.25 17.58
CA ASP A 43 8.26 -2.93 16.47
C ASP A 43 9.23 -2.03 15.70
N VAL A 44 8.85 -0.77 15.43
CA VAL A 44 9.74 0.19 14.77
C VAL A 44 10.98 0.46 15.61
N SER A 45 10.85 0.57 16.94
CA SER A 45 12.02 0.68 17.82
C SER A 45 12.93 -0.56 17.72
N SER A 46 12.37 -1.76 17.72
CA SER A 46 13.14 -3.00 17.50
C SER A 46 13.82 -3.03 16.13
N TYR A 47 13.15 -2.52 15.09
CA TYR A 47 13.70 -2.43 13.74
C TYR A 47 14.90 -1.49 13.66
N PHE A 48 14.85 -0.34 14.34
CA PHE A 48 16.00 0.55 14.43
C PHE A 48 17.17 -0.06 15.20
N ASN A 49 16.91 -0.80 16.28
CA ASN A 49 17.97 -1.50 17.03
C ASN A 49 18.66 -2.58 16.18
N LEU A 50 17.89 -3.26 15.33
CA LEU A 50 18.43 -4.21 14.35
C LEU A 50 19.33 -3.51 13.32
N MET A 51 18.93 -2.34 12.83
CA MET A 51 19.75 -1.54 11.89
C MET A 51 21.08 -1.10 12.48
N THR A 52 21.09 -0.73 13.75
CA THR A 52 22.27 -0.18 14.43
C THR A 52 23.18 -1.28 15.01
N GLY A 53 22.86 -2.56 14.79
CA GLY A 53 23.67 -3.70 15.20
C GLY A 53 23.62 -4.02 16.70
N PHE A 54 22.68 -3.44 17.43
CA PHE A 54 22.61 -3.57 18.90
C PHE A 54 21.96 -4.88 19.37
N SER A 55 21.34 -5.68 18.49
CA SER A 55 20.64 -6.90 18.92
C SER A 55 20.41 -7.91 17.79
N SER A 56 20.30 -9.19 18.16
CA SER A 56 19.73 -10.26 17.34
C SER A 56 18.27 -9.94 16.99
N PRO A 57 17.74 -10.32 15.80
CA PRO A 57 16.37 -10.02 15.41
C PRO A 57 15.36 -10.53 16.45
N GLY A 58 14.70 -9.59 17.13
CA GLY A 58 13.58 -9.88 18.03
C GLY A 58 12.32 -10.26 17.26
N HIS A 59 11.31 -10.75 17.99
CA HIS A 59 9.99 -10.99 17.42
C HIS A 59 9.28 -9.65 17.15
N PHE A 60 8.86 -9.41 15.90
CA PHE A 60 8.01 -8.28 15.53
C PHE A 60 6.54 -8.71 15.62
N ALA A 61 5.71 -7.91 16.30
CA ALA A 61 4.30 -8.23 16.53
C ALA A 61 3.41 -7.95 15.31
N LYS A 62 3.72 -6.90 14.56
CA LYS A 62 2.96 -6.34 13.45
C LYS A 62 3.80 -6.13 12.19
N LEU A 63 5.07 -5.77 12.33
CA LEU A 63 5.97 -5.59 11.19
C LEU A 63 6.47 -6.93 10.65
N ASP A 64 6.42 -7.09 9.34
CA ASP A 64 7.12 -8.16 8.64
C ASP A 64 8.38 -7.57 8.00
N VAL A 65 9.55 -8.09 8.36
CA VAL A 65 10.84 -7.49 8.03
C VAL A 65 11.64 -8.42 7.12
N ALA A 66 12.23 -7.87 6.06
CA ALA A 66 13.28 -8.55 5.30
C ALA A 66 14.66 -8.20 5.87
N PRO A 67 15.64 -9.13 5.85
CA PRO A 67 15.54 -10.51 5.36
C PRO A 67 14.90 -11.52 6.34
N TYR A 68 14.33 -11.04 7.42
CA TYR A 68 13.87 -11.84 8.56
C TYR A 68 12.42 -12.33 8.44
N GLY A 69 12.09 -12.99 7.31
CA GLY A 69 10.84 -13.73 7.17
C GLY A 69 9.73 -13.07 6.34
N LEU A 70 9.97 -11.89 5.76
CA LEU A 70 9.01 -11.22 4.87
C LEU A 70 8.52 -12.13 3.72
N ARG A 71 9.44 -12.82 3.00
CA ARG A 71 9.05 -13.79 1.95
C ARG A 71 8.13 -14.89 2.51
N ARG A 72 8.51 -15.47 3.65
CA ARG A 72 7.73 -16.53 4.30
C ARG A 72 6.33 -16.07 4.72
N LYS A 73 6.19 -14.81 5.17
CA LYS A 73 4.88 -14.22 5.45
C LYS A 73 4.02 -14.14 4.18
N LEU A 74 4.56 -13.57 3.10
CA LEU A 74 3.84 -13.44 1.83
C LEU A 74 3.41 -14.80 1.27
N LEU A 75 4.30 -15.79 1.29
CA LEU A 75 3.97 -17.17 0.91
C LEU A 75 2.82 -17.72 1.74
N ARG A 76 2.84 -17.51 3.07
CA ARG A 76 1.75 -17.94 3.97
C ARG A 76 0.41 -17.29 3.59
N LEU A 77 0.40 -15.99 3.29
CA LEU A 77 -0.80 -15.27 2.89
C LEU A 77 -1.37 -15.82 1.57
N ILE A 78 -0.53 -16.02 0.56
CA ILE A 78 -0.95 -16.58 -0.75
C ILE A 78 -1.46 -18.02 -0.60
N LEU A 79 -0.73 -18.85 0.14
CA LEU A 79 -1.11 -20.25 0.37
C LEU A 79 -2.39 -20.36 1.21
N ARG A 80 -2.64 -19.42 2.12
CA ARG A 80 -3.90 -19.35 2.86
C ARG A 80 -5.09 -19.09 1.93
N GLU A 81 -5.00 -18.10 1.03
CA GLU A 81 -6.07 -17.87 0.03
C GLU A 81 -6.31 -19.13 -0.80
N SER A 82 -5.23 -19.81 -1.17
CA SER A 82 -5.26 -21.08 -1.92
C SER A 82 -5.93 -22.22 -1.14
N ALA A 83 -5.89 -22.19 0.19
CA ALA A 83 -6.47 -23.23 1.04
C ALA A 83 -7.94 -22.94 1.39
N GLN A 84 -8.33 -21.67 1.42
CA GLN A 84 -9.69 -21.23 1.81
C GLN A 84 -10.63 -21.01 0.61
N THR A 85 -10.08 -20.92 -0.60
CA THR A 85 -10.88 -20.71 -1.81
C THR A 85 -11.81 -21.89 -2.09
N THR A 86 -13.04 -21.58 -2.47
CA THR A 86 -14.06 -22.56 -2.90
C THR A 86 -14.76 -22.03 -4.16
N PRO A 87 -15.44 -22.87 -4.95
CA PRO A 87 -16.23 -22.40 -6.09
C PRO A 87 -17.29 -21.34 -5.71
N GLU A 88 -17.89 -21.47 -4.53
CA GLU A 88 -18.93 -20.56 -4.02
C GLU A 88 -18.33 -19.27 -3.45
N ARG A 89 -17.10 -19.36 -2.94
CA ARG A 89 -16.35 -18.24 -2.36
C ARG A 89 -14.91 -18.21 -2.88
N PRO A 90 -14.70 -17.75 -4.13
CA PRO A 90 -13.37 -17.72 -4.71
C PRO A 90 -12.51 -16.69 -3.97
N GLY A 91 -11.30 -17.11 -3.58
CA GLY A 91 -10.30 -16.23 -2.97
C GLY A 91 -9.92 -15.08 -3.92
N LEU A 92 -9.45 -13.98 -3.36
CA LEU A 92 -9.00 -12.82 -4.11
C LEU A 92 -7.70 -12.26 -3.54
N ILE A 93 -6.69 -12.15 -4.41
CA ILE A 93 -5.43 -11.46 -4.16
C ILE A 93 -5.38 -10.26 -5.10
N ILE A 94 -5.13 -9.07 -4.57
CA ILE A 94 -4.82 -7.88 -5.37
C ILE A 94 -3.49 -7.32 -4.89
N ALA A 95 -2.51 -7.20 -5.77
CA ALA A 95 -1.20 -6.70 -5.40
C ALA A 95 -0.71 -5.63 -6.37
N LYS A 96 -0.16 -4.55 -5.83
CA LYS A 96 0.49 -3.48 -6.56
C LYS A 96 1.95 -3.40 -6.14
N MET A 97 2.86 -3.30 -7.10
CA MET A 97 4.30 -3.15 -6.86
C MET A 97 5.03 -2.65 -8.12
N ASN A 98 6.33 -2.38 -8.01
CA ASN A 98 7.14 -2.04 -9.17
C ASN A 98 7.61 -3.29 -9.91
N SER A 99 8.01 -4.35 -9.18
CA SER A 99 8.60 -5.53 -9.80
C SER A 99 8.17 -6.83 -9.13
N LEU A 100 7.92 -7.86 -9.95
CA LEU A 100 7.63 -9.23 -9.56
C LEU A 100 8.60 -10.18 -10.28
N VAL A 101 9.58 -10.69 -9.55
CA VAL A 101 10.68 -11.53 -10.07
C VAL A 101 10.94 -12.76 -9.19
N ASP A 102 10.50 -12.75 -7.94
CA ASP A 102 10.76 -13.84 -7.00
C ASP A 102 10.06 -15.14 -7.41
N LYS A 103 10.86 -16.21 -7.62
CA LYS A 103 10.39 -17.51 -8.12
C LYS A 103 9.40 -18.17 -7.16
N GLU A 104 9.68 -18.19 -5.86
CA GLU A 104 8.84 -18.86 -4.87
C GLU A 104 7.46 -18.18 -4.80
N ILE A 105 7.43 -16.85 -4.83
CA ILE A 105 6.18 -16.09 -4.86
C ILE A 105 5.41 -16.35 -6.15
N ILE A 106 6.07 -16.33 -7.32
CA ILE A 106 5.42 -16.60 -8.61
C ILE A 106 4.81 -18.00 -8.64
N GLU A 107 5.54 -19.02 -8.19
CA GLU A 107 5.04 -20.39 -8.11
C GLU A 107 3.84 -20.52 -7.15
N ALA A 108 3.86 -19.80 -6.02
CA ALA A 108 2.73 -19.77 -5.11
C ALA A 108 1.48 -19.12 -5.73
N LEU A 109 1.65 -18.05 -6.52
CA LEU A 109 0.54 -17.40 -7.24
C LEU A 109 -0.05 -18.30 -8.32
N TYR A 110 0.78 -19.05 -9.06
CA TYR A 110 0.29 -20.06 -10.01
C TYR A 110 -0.53 -21.14 -9.31
N ARG A 111 -0.03 -21.69 -8.19
CA ARG A 111 -0.78 -22.68 -7.40
C ARG A 111 -2.10 -22.11 -6.88
N ALA A 112 -2.11 -20.84 -6.47
CA ALA A 112 -3.34 -20.16 -6.07
C ALA A 112 -4.33 -20.08 -7.23
N SER A 113 -3.85 -19.65 -8.41
CA SER A 113 -4.66 -19.55 -9.62
C SER A 113 -5.27 -20.89 -10.03
N GLN A 114 -4.49 -21.98 -10.00
CA GLN A 114 -4.95 -23.33 -10.32
C GLN A 114 -6.05 -23.84 -9.37
N LYS A 115 -6.11 -23.32 -8.14
CA LYS A 115 -7.18 -23.62 -7.18
C LYS A 115 -8.40 -22.70 -7.29
N GLY A 116 -8.42 -21.78 -8.25
CA GLY A 116 -9.53 -20.85 -8.47
C GLY A 116 -9.39 -19.52 -7.73
N VAL A 117 -8.25 -19.22 -7.09
CA VAL A 117 -8.02 -17.89 -6.52
C VAL A 117 -7.88 -16.88 -7.66
N ARG A 118 -8.66 -15.80 -7.60
CA ARG A 118 -8.51 -14.67 -8.52
C ARG A 118 -7.33 -13.82 -8.08
N VAL A 119 -6.40 -13.56 -8.99
CA VAL A 119 -5.19 -12.79 -8.72
C VAL A 119 -5.14 -11.60 -9.66
N LYS A 120 -5.07 -10.39 -9.11
CA LYS A 120 -5.01 -9.14 -9.85
C LYS A 120 -3.71 -8.42 -9.53
N LEU A 121 -2.82 -8.26 -10.49
CA LEU A 121 -1.49 -7.71 -10.28
C LEU A 121 -1.31 -6.38 -11.03
N ASN A 122 -1.04 -5.29 -10.31
CA ASN A 122 -0.57 -4.04 -10.90
C ASN A 122 0.96 -3.96 -10.77
N VAL A 123 1.68 -4.31 -11.84
CA VAL A 123 3.16 -4.34 -11.86
C VAL A 123 3.66 -3.36 -12.91
N ARG A 124 4.26 -2.25 -12.46
CA ARG A 124 4.69 -1.16 -13.36
C ARG A 124 5.96 -1.51 -14.16
N GLY A 125 6.94 -2.12 -13.50
CA GLY A 125 8.26 -2.45 -14.04
C GLY A 125 8.37 -3.91 -14.47
N ILE A 126 9.34 -4.63 -13.91
CA ILE A 126 9.69 -5.99 -14.37
C ILE A 126 8.68 -7.00 -13.81
N CYS A 127 8.06 -7.79 -14.69
CA CYS A 127 7.19 -8.90 -14.31
C CYS A 127 7.65 -10.19 -15.00
N CYS A 128 8.11 -11.17 -14.21
CA CYS A 128 8.50 -12.49 -14.71
C CYS A 128 7.34 -13.51 -14.70
N LEU A 129 6.19 -13.15 -14.12
CA LEU A 129 4.98 -13.96 -14.15
C LEU A 129 4.29 -13.86 -15.52
N ARG A 130 3.76 -14.98 -16.02
CA ARG A 130 2.95 -15.06 -17.24
C ARG A 130 1.47 -15.28 -16.87
N PRO A 131 0.58 -14.29 -17.04
CA PRO A 131 -0.86 -14.42 -16.76
C PRO A 131 -1.60 -15.15 -17.90
N GLY A 132 -2.77 -15.74 -17.61
CA GLY A 132 -3.67 -16.31 -18.63
C GLY A 132 -3.15 -17.56 -19.36
N VAL A 133 -2.10 -18.22 -18.85
CA VAL A 133 -1.61 -19.49 -19.39
C VAL A 133 -2.55 -20.60 -18.94
N ARG A 134 -3.11 -21.32 -19.91
CA ARG A 134 -4.12 -22.36 -19.66
C ARG A 134 -3.63 -23.44 -18.69
N GLY A 135 -4.41 -23.69 -17.65
CA GLY A 135 -4.12 -24.67 -16.59
C GLY A 135 -3.06 -24.23 -15.59
N LEU A 136 -2.53 -23.01 -15.68
CA LEU A 136 -1.45 -22.49 -14.82
C LEU A 136 -1.80 -21.14 -14.18
N SER A 137 -2.28 -20.20 -14.99
CA SER A 137 -2.52 -18.82 -14.57
C SER A 137 -3.80 -18.23 -15.14
N ASP A 138 -4.80 -19.07 -15.44
CA ASP A 138 -6.11 -18.67 -15.99
C ASP A 138 -6.80 -17.58 -15.17
N ASN A 139 -6.61 -17.60 -13.85
CA ASN A 139 -7.23 -16.65 -12.91
C ASN A 139 -6.30 -15.48 -12.54
N ILE A 140 -5.21 -15.27 -13.26
CA ILE A 140 -4.28 -14.16 -13.03
C ILE A 140 -4.43 -13.11 -14.14
N GLU A 141 -4.68 -11.86 -13.75
CA GLU A 141 -4.55 -10.70 -14.63
C GLU A 141 -3.40 -9.80 -14.17
N VAL A 142 -2.65 -9.26 -15.12
CA VAL A 142 -1.55 -8.32 -14.86
C VAL A 142 -1.75 -7.07 -15.69
N VAL A 143 -1.76 -5.91 -15.03
CA VAL A 143 -1.82 -4.59 -15.66
C VAL A 143 -0.61 -3.74 -15.24
N SER A 144 0.01 -3.05 -16.19
CA SER A 144 1.02 -2.02 -15.94
C SER A 144 0.43 -0.65 -16.25
N ILE A 145 0.70 0.33 -15.39
CA ILE A 145 0.23 1.71 -15.57
C ILE A 145 1.48 2.56 -15.76
N VAL A 146 1.64 3.08 -16.97
CA VAL A 146 2.75 3.96 -17.34
C VAL A 146 2.16 5.30 -17.72
N ASP A 147 2.36 6.27 -16.83
CA ASP A 147 1.74 7.58 -16.94
C ASP A 147 2.67 8.67 -16.36
N MET A 148 2.14 9.88 -16.13
CA MET A 148 2.90 11.05 -15.70
C MET A 148 3.66 10.82 -14.38
N PHE A 149 3.00 10.25 -13.37
CA PHE A 149 3.64 9.86 -12.12
C PHE A 149 4.16 8.43 -12.21
N LEU A 150 5.31 8.20 -11.59
CA LEU A 150 5.87 6.88 -11.43
C LEU A 150 5.15 6.16 -10.29
N GLU A 151 4.40 5.13 -10.67
CA GLU A 151 3.71 4.24 -9.75
C GLU A 151 4.70 3.50 -8.85
N HIS A 152 4.91 4.00 -7.62
CA HIS A 152 5.96 3.51 -6.73
C HIS A 152 5.44 2.78 -5.49
N SER A 153 4.21 3.06 -5.07
CA SER A 153 3.57 2.39 -3.93
C SER A 153 3.50 0.87 -4.09
N ARG A 154 3.70 0.15 -2.98
CA ARG A 154 3.43 -1.29 -2.87
C ARG A 154 2.31 -1.55 -1.88
N ILE A 155 1.25 -2.21 -2.35
CA ILE A 155 0.03 -2.48 -1.59
C ILE A 155 -0.41 -3.90 -1.89
N PHE A 156 -0.69 -4.70 -0.87
CA PHE A 156 -1.12 -6.09 -1.02
C PHE A 156 -2.43 -6.30 -0.28
N TYR A 157 -3.44 -6.82 -0.97
CA TYR A 157 -4.75 -7.16 -0.46
C TYR A 157 -4.97 -8.67 -0.56
N PHE A 158 -5.52 -9.24 0.51
CA PHE A 158 -5.90 -10.64 0.61
C PHE A 158 -7.33 -10.73 1.17
N SER A 159 -8.19 -11.51 0.50
CA SER A 159 -9.61 -11.59 0.86
C SER A 159 -9.86 -12.35 2.17
N ASN A 160 -9.00 -13.32 2.50
CA ASN A 160 -8.95 -14.08 3.74
C ASN A 160 -10.32 -14.55 4.23
N ALA A 161 -11.09 -15.19 3.33
CA ALA A 161 -12.43 -15.65 3.64
C ALA A 161 -13.32 -14.58 4.31
N GLY A 162 -13.23 -13.33 3.83
CA GLY A 162 -14.02 -12.18 4.29
C GLY A 162 -13.36 -11.34 5.37
N GLU A 163 -12.32 -11.85 6.04
CA GLU A 163 -11.54 -11.12 7.03
C GLU A 163 -10.41 -10.36 6.35
N GLU A 164 -10.79 -9.41 5.48
CA GLU A 164 -9.89 -8.74 4.55
C GLU A 164 -8.63 -8.17 5.21
N GLU A 165 -7.47 -8.44 4.61
CA GLU A 165 -6.19 -7.94 5.05
C GLU A 165 -5.57 -7.05 3.98
N VAL A 166 -5.09 -5.87 4.38
CA VAL A 166 -4.34 -4.96 3.52
C VAL A 166 -2.99 -4.68 4.15
N TYR A 167 -1.94 -4.76 3.34
CA TYR A 167 -0.57 -4.50 3.70
C TYR A 167 0.02 -3.42 2.81
N VAL A 168 0.91 -2.61 3.39
CA VAL A 168 1.74 -1.64 2.67
C VAL A 168 3.20 -2.02 2.89
N SER A 169 4.03 -1.86 1.87
CA SER A 169 5.43 -2.29 1.95
C SER A 169 6.41 -1.36 1.24
N SER A 170 7.66 -1.37 1.71
CA SER A 170 8.80 -0.82 0.97
C SER A 170 9.38 -1.81 -0.06
N ALA A 171 9.09 -3.12 0.08
CA ALA A 171 9.64 -4.17 -0.77
C ALA A 171 8.81 -4.40 -2.05
N ASP A 172 9.53 -4.58 -3.16
CA ASP A 172 9.03 -5.33 -4.31
C ASP A 172 9.20 -6.84 -4.09
N TRP A 173 8.48 -7.67 -4.87
CA TRP A 173 8.62 -9.12 -4.82
C TRP A 173 9.81 -9.57 -5.67
N MET A 174 11.02 -9.26 -5.19
CA MET A 174 12.28 -9.63 -5.82
C MET A 174 13.22 -10.30 -4.81
N PRO A 175 14.07 -11.26 -5.23
CA PRO A 175 15.03 -11.91 -4.33
C PRO A 175 15.92 -10.91 -3.56
N ARG A 176 16.41 -9.86 -4.23
CA ARG A 176 17.23 -8.83 -3.56
C ARG A 176 16.49 -8.06 -2.47
N ASN A 177 15.17 -7.84 -2.61
CA ASN A 177 14.39 -7.14 -1.58
C ASN A 177 14.14 -8.05 -0.39
N PHE A 178 14.00 -9.36 -0.62
CA PHE A 178 13.79 -10.33 0.44
C PHE A 178 15.06 -10.80 1.14
N ASP A 179 16.18 -10.92 0.43
CA ASP A 179 17.37 -11.61 0.96
C ASP A 179 18.52 -10.65 1.30
N ARG A 180 18.56 -9.47 0.65
CA ARG A 180 19.74 -8.59 0.67
C ARG A 180 19.44 -7.18 1.15
N ARG A 181 18.17 -6.84 1.36
CA ARG A 181 17.75 -5.50 1.79
C ARG A 181 16.99 -5.59 3.09
N LEU A 182 17.16 -4.53 3.87
CA LEU A 182 16.31 -4.29 5.02
C LEU A 182 15.05 -3.58 4.53
N GLU A 183 13.96 -4.32 4.45
CA GLU A 183 12.66 -3.85 3.97
C GLU A 183 11.60 -4.15 5.03
N LEU A 184 10.48 -3.42 4.98
CA LEU A 184 9.38 -3.60 5.89
C LEU A 184 8.05 -3.72 5.16
N MET A 185 7.15 -4.50 5.73
CA MET A 185 5.74 -4.57 5.39
C MET A 185 4.93 -4.45 6.68
N PHE A 186 3.82 -3.72 6.63
CA PHE A 186 2.97 -3.49 7.79
C PHE A 186 1.49 -3.57 7.42
N PRO A 187 0.64 -4.07 8.34
CA PRO A 187 -0.80 -4.15 8.11
C PRO A 187 -1.48 -2.79 8.25
N ILE A 188 -2.54 -2.59 7.48
CA ILE A 188 -3.48 -1.50 7.63
C ILE A 188 -4.74 -2.05 8.31
N GLU A 189 -4.84 -1.79 9.60
CA GLU A 189 -5.94 -2.32 10.43
C GLU A 189 -7.10 -1.33 10.60
N ASP A 190 -6.87 -0.03 10.38
CA ASP A 190 -7.96 0.95 10.38
C ASP A 190 -8.92 0.67 9.23
N GLY A 191 -10.20 0.43 9.55
CA GLY A 191 -11.20 0.02 8.57
C GLY A 191 -11.47 1.06 7.48
N LYS A 192 -11.31 2.35 7.77
CA LYS A 192 -11.49 3.42 6.76
C LYS A 192 -10.33 3.40 5.77
N ILE A 193 -9.09 3.36 6.28
CA ILE A 193 -7.89 3.31 5.44
C ILE A 193 -7.87 2.03 4.62
N LYS A 194 -8.21 0.88 5.22
CA LYS A 194 -8.29 -0.41 4.53
C LYS A 194 -9.27 -0.36 3.35
N LYS A 195 -10.47 0.20 3.56
CA LYS A 195 -11.48 0.36 2.51
C LYS A 195 -11.02 1.30 1.40
N GLU A 196 -10.34 2.39 1.75
CA GLU A 196 -9.77 3.34 0.79
C GLU A 196 -8.70 2.70 -0.09
N LEU A 197 -7.75 1.98 0.51
CA LEU A 197 -6.68 1.28 -0.23
C LEU A 197 -7.23 0.15 -1.10
N THR A 198 -8.23 -0.59 -0.62
CA THR A 198 -8.90 -1.63 -1.42
C THR A 198 -9.61 -1.02 -2.63
N ARG A 199 -10.29 0.11 -2.45
CA ARG A 199 -10.89 0.88 -3.56
C ARG A 199 -9.82 1.35 -4.52
N LEU A 200 -8.72 1.93 -4.02
CA LEU A 200 -7.59 2.43 -4.82
C LEU A 200 -7.02 1.33 -5.72
N LEU A 201 -6.74 0.15 -5.15
CA LEU A 201 -6.29 -1.01 -5.90
C LEU A 201 -7.24 -1.35 -7.06
N GLY A 202 -8.55 -1.34 -6.81
CA GLY A 202 -9.56 -1.58 -7.84
C GLY A 202 -9.59 -0.53 -8.96
N LEU A 203 -9.19 0.72 -8.71
CA LEU A 203 -9.17 1.77 -9.74
C LEU A 203 -8.10 1.52 -10.80
N TYR A 204 -6.95 0.93 -10.45
CA TYR A 204 -5.89 0.64 -11.43
C TYR A 204 -6.34 -0.32 -12.53
N PHE A 205 -7.23 -1.27 -12.21
CA PHE A 205 -7.78 -2.20 -13.21
C PHE A 205 -8.90 -1.58 -14.06
N LYS A 206 -9.46 -0.45 -13.63
CA LYS A 206 -10.45 0.32 -14.40
C LYS A 206 -9.82 1.27 -15.41
N ASP A 207 -8.53 1.60 -15.26
CA ASP A 207 -7.85 2.47 -16.22
C ASP A 207 -7.95 1.86 -17.63
N ASN A 208 -8.37 2.67 -18.61
CA ASN A 208 -8.51 2.30 -20.01
C ASN A 208 -7.85 3.34 -20.94
N VAL A 209 -6.88 4.11 -20.41
CA VAL A 209 -6.16 5.17 -21.14
C VAL A 209 -4.66 4.92 -21.13
N LYS A 210 -4.11 4.53 -19.98
CA LYS A 210 -2.68 4.36 -19.68
C LYS A 210 -2.33 2.95 -19.22
N ALA A 211 -3.33 2.09 -19.01
CA ALA A 211 -3.14 0.68 -18.72
C ALA A 211 -2.58 -0.11 -19.92
N TRP A 212 -1.65 -1.00 -19.61
CA TRP A 212 -1.12 -2.03 -20.49
C TRP A 212 -1.38 -3.40 -19.84
N THR A 213 -1.98 -4.32 -20.57
CA THR A 213 -2.23 -5.69 -20.10
C THR A 213 -1.09 -6.58 -20.56
N LEU A 214 -0.54 -7.40 -19.67
CA LEU A 214 0.42 -8.45 -20.02
C LEU A 214 -0.37 -9.66 -20.53
N LEU A 215 -0.05 -10.12 -21.73
CA LEU A 215 -0.68 -11.28 -22.37
C LEU A 215 0.07 -12.58 -22.03
N PRO A 216 -0.54 -13.76 -22.24
CA PRO A 216 0.08 -15.07 -21.95
C PRO A 216 1.40 -15.30 -22.67
N GLU A 217 1.53 -14.78 -23.89
CA GLU A 217 2.73 -14.86 -24.72
C GLU A 217 3.87 -14.02 -24.14
N GLY A 218 3.54 -13.10 -23.23
CA GLY A 218 4.50 -12.26 -22.54
C GLY A 218 4.65 -10.86 -23.07
N GLU A 219 3.81 -10.48 -24.02
CA GLU A 219 3.79 -9.16 -24.62
C GLU A 219 2.82 -8.24 -23.87
N TYR A 220 3.18 -6.97 -23.76
CA TYR A 220 2.29 -5.95 -23.24
C TYR A 220 1.48 -5.33 -24.38
N ARG A 221 0.15 -5.34 -24.25
CA ARG A 221 -0.75 -4.61 -25.15
C ARG A 221 -1.43 -3.48 -24.40
N LYS A 222 -1.51 -2.31 -25.02
CA LYS A 222 -2.28 -1.19 -24.47
C LYS A 222 -3.74 -1.63 -24.32
N LYS A 223 -4.33 -1.41 -23.15
CA LYS A 223 -5.71 -1.80 -22.90
C LYS A 223 -6.63 -1.01 -23.81
N GLU A 224 -7.46 -1.72 -24.56
CA GLU A 224 -8.47 -1.11 -25.43
C GLU A 224 -9.64 -0.62 -24.59
N ARG A 225 -10.14 0.56 -24.94
CA ARG A 225 -11.29 1.17 -24.26
C ARG A 225 -12.62 0.58 -24.75
N GLY A 226 -12.72 0.21 -26.02
CA GLY A 226 -14.00 -0.01 -26.68
C GLY A 226 -14.94 1.19 -26.48
N ASP A 227 -16.20 0.88 -26.15
CA ASP A 227 -17.27 1.84 -25.88
C ASP A 227 -17.31 2.34 -24.42
N GLU A 228 -16.40 1.88 -23.57
CA GLU A 228 -16.35 2.33 -22.18
C GLU A 228 -16.01 3.82 -22.08
N LYS A 229 -16.56 4.47 -21.04
CA LYS A 229 -16.17 5.85 -20.72
C LYS A 229 -14.67 5.90 -20.40
N LYS A 230 -14.01 6.95 -20.91
CA LYS A 230 -12.59 7.22 -20.63
C LYS A 230 -12.37 7.31 -19.11
N PHE A 231 -11.46 6.51 -18.59
CA PHE A 231 -11.04 6.54 -17.20
C PHE A 231 -9.51 6.43 -17.11
N ARG A 232 -8.88 7.46 -16.55
CA ARG A 232 -7.44 7.55 -16.30
C ARG A 232 -7.21 7.68 -14.80
N VAL A 233 -6.52 6.71 -14.20
CA VAL A 233 -6.43 6.58 -12.74
C VAL A 233 -5.72 7.75 -12.09
N GLN A 234 -4.58 8.20 -12.64
CA GLN A 234 -3.82 9.31 -12.06
C GLN A 234 -4.58 10.63 -12.12
N GLU A 235 -5.26 10.89 -13.24
CA GLU A 235 -6.10 12.08 -13.41
C GLU A 235 -7.25 12.10 -12.39
N PHE A 236 -7.93 10.96 -12.21
CA PHE A 236 -8.97 10.81 -11.20
C PHE A 236 -8.45 11.03 -9.78
N LEU A 237 -7.29 10.47 -9.44
CA LEU A 237 -6.69 10.62 -8.11
C LEU A 237 -6.24 12.05 -7.85
N CYS A 238 -5.65 12.75 -8.83
CA CYS A 238 -5.30 14.17 -8.71
C CYS A 238 -6.55 15.02 -8.46
N GLN A 239 -7.62 14.79 -9.22
CA GLN A 239 -8.87 15.51 -9.03
C GLN A 239 -9.44 15.29 -7.62
N LYS A 240 -9.42 14.05 -7.12
CA LYS A 240 -9.85 13.73 -5.75
C LYS A 240 -8.98 14.38 -4.69
N ALA A 241 -7.67 14.42 -4.88
CA ALA A 241 -6.75 15.09 -3.96
C ALA A 241 -7.04 16.60 -3.87
N ILE A 242 -7.29 17.26 -5.01
CA ILE A 242 -7.65 18.69 -5.06
C ILE A 242 -8.97 18.94 -4.32
N GLU A 243 -10.00 18.11 -4.56
CA GLU A 243 -11.29 18.20 -3.87
C GLU A 243 -11.15 18.04 -2.34
N ASN A 244 -10.39 17.04 -1.91
CA ASN A 244 -10.15 16.79 -0.48
C ASN A 244 -9.39 17.94 0.19
N ALA A 245 -8.37 18.50 -0.48
CA ALA A 245 -7.63 19.65 0.02
C ALA A 245 -8.53 20.89 0.17
N ALA A 246 -9.42 21.14 -0.79
CA ALA A 246 -10.39 22.22 -0.72
C ALA A 246 -11.36 22.05 0.46
N LEU A 247 -11.87 20.83 0.68
CA LEU A 247 -12.74 20.51 1.82
C LEU A 247 -12.03 20.71 3.16
N GLN A 248 -10.77 20.23 3.27
CA GLN A 248 -9.99 20.36 4.49
C GLN A 248 -9.68 21.82 4.81
N ASN A 249 -9.32 22.62 3.81
CA ASN A 249 -9.12 24.07 3.98
C ASN A 249 -10.41 24.78 4.41
N LYS A 250 -11.56 24.40 3.84
CA LYS A 250 -12.86 24.91 4.25
C LYS A 250 -13.19 24.54 5.70
N GLN A 251 -12.85 23.33 6.14
CA GLN A 251 -13.06 22.90 7.52
C GLN A 251 -12.13 23.63 8.50
N LEU A 252 -10.83 23.73 8.19
CA LEU A 252 -9.85 24.47 8.98
C LEU A 252 -10.25 25.94 9.16
N SER A 253 -10.71 26.59 8.09
CA SER A 253 -11.20 27.97 8.14
C SER A 253 -12.49 28.14 8.95
N LEU A 254 -13.34 27.10 9.04
CA LEU A 254 -14.52 27.10 9.91
C LEU A 254 -14.17 26.87 11.39
N GLU A 255 -13.15 26.05 11.67
CA GLU A 255 -12.66 25.77 13.03
C GLU A 255 -11.81 26.93 13.60
N LEU A 256 -11.04 27.61 12.74
CA LEU A 256 -10.22 28.77 13.09
C LEU A 256 -11.00 30.09 13.07
N LYS A 257 -12.22 30.14 13.65
CA LYS A 257 -12.90 31.43 13.86
C LYS A 257 -12.02 32.33 14.73
N PRO A 258 -11.66 33.55 14.30
CA PRO A 258 -10.83 34.44 15.10
C PRO A 258 -11.57 34.77 16.41
N GLN A 259 -10.94 34.46 17.54
CA GLN A 259 -11.40 34.97 18.83
C GLN A 259 -11.32 36.50 18.77
N LYS A 260 -12.47 37.18 18.86
CA LYS A 260 -12.48 38.64 19.00
C LYS A 260 -11.65 38.99 20.24
N PRO A 261 -10.66 39.89 20.16
CA PRO A 261 -9.91 40.31 21.33
C PRO A 261 -10.89 40.87 22.38
N LYS A 262 -10.82 40.34 23.61
CA LYS A 262 -11.57 40.90 24.73
C LYS A 262 -11.11 42.35 24.91
N ARG A 263 -12.00 43.32 24.74
CA ARG A 263 -11.70 44.74 25.00
C ARG A 263 -11.22 44.87 26.46
N PRO A 264 -10.11 45.59 26.73
CA PRO A 264 -9.69 45.85 28.09
C PRO A 264 -10.77 46.69 28.80
N VAL A 265 -11.22 46.20 29.95
CA VAL A 265 -12.12 46.95 30.84
C VAL A 265 -11.31 48.11 31.41
N SER A 266 -11.63 49.34 31.01
CA SER A 266 -11.04 50.54 31.58
C SER A 266 -11.44 50.64 33.06
N LYS A 267 -10.48 50.46 33.96
CA LYS A 267 -10.64 50.85 35.37
C LYS A 267 -10.53 52.37 35.45
N THR A 268 -11.66 53.06 35.54
CA THR A 268 -11.72 54.43 36.05
C THR A 268 -11.46 54.38 37.56
N MET A 269 -10.38 54.99 38.03
CA MET A 269 -10.18 55.27 39.46
C MET A 269 -10.97 56.53 39.83
N PRO A 270 -11.75 56.54 40.93
CA PRO A 270 -12.29 57.78 41.49
C PRO A 270 -11.21 58.53 42.28
N SER A 271 -11.31 59.87 42.19
CA SER A 271 -10.50 60.93 42.77
C SER A 271 -10.38 60.92 44.28
#